data_AF-A0A450SNQ8-F1
#
_entry.id   AF-A0A450SNQ8-F1
#
_cell.length_a   1.000
_cell.length_b   1.000
_cell.length_c   1.000
_cell.angle_alpha   90.00
_cell.angle_beta   90.00
_cell.angle_gamma   90.00
#
_symmetry.space_group_name_H-M   'P 1'
#
loop_
_entity.id
_entity.type
_entity.pdbx_description
1 polymer ?
#
loop_
_entity_poly.entity_id
_entity_poly.type
_entity_poly.pdbx_seq_one_letter_code
_entity_poly.pdbx_strand_id
1 'polypeptide(L)'
;MTKYTDKPDSVEHEYAGAKDKFEWLVKELSSEQTQTLEHGDIESLIEKEGNEVLRRLMQGHLAQRAANEERAEGVKGDDGKQRNHCRSRTRALETLFGQVQVRRLGYSGKELGSVFPMDAQLNLPMSRVITTVFATSTVPRSTRPTPTSRSISWSTDEHHPKGKSTISVG
;
A
#
# COMPACT_ATOMS: atom_id res chain seq x y z
N MET A 1 19.13 -22.80 -21.22
CA MET A 1 17.81 -23.45 -21.17
C MET A 1 17.00 -22.78 -20.08
N THR A 2 16.33 -21.68 -20.42
CA THR A 2 15.57 -20.86 -19.48
C THR A 2 14.13 -21.35 -19.51
N LYS A 3 13.68 -22.05 -18.47
CA LYS A 3 12.28 -22.46 -18.33
C LYS A 3 11.47 -21.28 -17.80
N TYR A 4 11.02 -20.41 -18.70
CA TYR A 4 9.89 -19.52 -18.43
C TYR A 4 8.62 -20.22 -18.90
N THR A 5 8.00 -20.99 -18.01
CA THR A 5 6.57 -21.26 -18.16
C THR A 5 5.84 -19.99 -17.75
N ASP A 6 5.65 -19.14 -18.74
CA ASP A 6 4.68 -18.08 -18.72
C ASP A 6 3.34 -18.65 -18.28
N LYS A 7 2.83 -18.17 -17.13
CA LYS A 7 1.44 -18.33 -16.74
C LYS A 7 0.80 -16.93 -16.71
N PRO A 8 0.75 -16.22 -17.85
CA PRO A 8 0.32 -14.82 -17.92
C PRO A 8 -1.12 -14.65 -17.41
N ASP A 9 -1.99 -15.64 -17.69
CA ASP A 9 -3.39 -15.63 -17.26
C ASP A 9 -3.56 -15.66 -15.73
N SER A 10 -2.59 -16.20 -14.99
CA SER A 10 -2.69 -16.32 -13.54
C SER A 10 -2.45 -15.00 -12.83
N VAL A 11 -1.52 -14.18 -13.33
CA VAL A 11 -1.20 -12.90 -12.70
C VAL A 11 -2.35 -11.92 -12.91
N GLU A 12 -2.91 -11.86 -14.11
CA GLU A 12 -4.03 -10.96 -14.39
C GLU A 12 -5.27 -11.27 -13.56
N HIS A 13 -5.55 -12.56 -13.32
CA HIS A 13 -6.67 -12.99 -12.50
C HIS A 13 -6.57 -12.48 -11.05
N GLU A 14 -5.37 -12.45 -10.46
CA GLU A 14 -5.20 -11.98 -9.08
C GLU A 14 -5.48 -10.48 -8.91
N TYR A 15 -5.35 -9.69 -9.98
CA TYR A 15 -5.64 -8.25 -9.97
C TYR A 15 -7.00 -7.88 -10.55
N ALA A 16 -7.80 -8.85 -11.04
CA ALA A 16 -9.09 -8.59 -11.68
C ALA A 16 -10.00 -7.72 -10.82
N GLY A 17 -10.15 -8.05 -9.53
CA GLY A 17 -11.01 -7.27 -8.63
C GLY A 17 -10.56 -5.82 -8.40
N ALA A 18 -9.26 -5.53 -8.55
CA ALA A 18 -8.73 -4.16 -8.49
C ALA A 18 -9.01 -3.40 -9.79
N LYS A 19 -8.82 -4.06 -10.94
CA LYS A 19 -9.17 -3.51 -12.26
C LYS A 19 -10.66 -3.18 -12.33
N ASP A 20 -11.54 -4.11 -11.95
CA ASP A 20 -12.99 -3.90 -11.93
C ASP A 20 -13.39 -2.70 -11.06
N LYS A 21 -12.74 -2.54 -9.90
CA LYS A 21 -13.04 -1.43 -8.98
C LYS A 21 -12.56 -0.10 -9.55
N PHE A 22 -11.40 -0.07 -10.19
CA PHE A 22 -10.89 1.12 -10.84
C PHE A 22 -11.78 1.53 -12.02
N GLU A 23 -12.17 0.58 -12.87
CA GLU A 23 -13.10 0.83 -13.97
C GLU A 23 -14.45 1.35 -13.47
N TRP A 24 -14.97 0.77 -12.38
CA TRP A 24 -16.17 1.26 -11.73
C TRP A 24 -16.00 2.70 -11.24
N LEU A 25 -14.89 3.04 -10.60
CA LEU A 25 -14.63 4.39 -10.12
C LEU A 25 -14.57 5.42 -11.27
N VAL A 26 -13.92 5.06 -12.38
CA VAL A 26 -13.87 5.92 -13.57
C VAL A 26 -15.27 6.13 -14.16
N LYS A 27 -16.10 5.08 -14.22
CA LYS A 27 -17.50 5.18 -14.67
C LYS A 27 -18.31 6.07 -13.75
N GLU A 28 -18.15 5.92 -12.45
CA GLU A 28 -18.83 6.74 -11.45
C GLU A 28 -18.43 8.21 -11.63
N LEU A 29 -17.14 8.53 -11.70
CA LEU A 29 -16.67 9.91 -11.90
C LEU A 29 -17.13 10.53 -13.23
N SER A 30 -17.38 9.69 -14.24
CA SER A 30 -17.90 10.12 -15.54
C SER A 30 -19.43 10.26 -15.59
N SER A 31 -20.14 9.90 -14.51
CA SER A 31 -21.60 9.95 -14.47
C SER A 31 -22.13 11.38 -14.33
N GLU A 32 -23.31 11.65 -14.89
CA GLU A 32 -23.95 12.97 -14.82
C GLU A 32 -24.17 13.43 -13.37
N GLN A 33 -24.47 12.50 -12.46
CA GLN A 33 -24.67 12.80 -11.04
C GLN A 33 -23.39 13.39 -10.42
N THR A 34 -22.25 12.77 -10.67
CA THR A 34 -20.95 13.15 -10.13
C THR A 34 -20.40 14.43 -10.76
N GLN A 35 -20.79 14.73 -12.00
CA GLN A 35 -20.46 16.00 -12.67
C GLN A 35 -21.17 17.20 -12.05
N THR A 36 -22.24 16.98 -11.26
CA THR A 36 -22.96 18.05 -10.53
C THR A 36 -22.50 18.22 -9.09
N LEU A 37 -21.59 17.38 -8.61
CA LEU A 37 -21.09 17.45 -7.23
C LEU A 37 -20.06 18.57 -7.07
N GLU A 38 -19.98 19.09 -5.85
CA GLU A 38 -18.92 20.01 -5.49
C GLU A 38 -17.57 19.27 -5.38
N HIS A 39 -16.49 20.01 -5.55
CA HIS A 39 -15.12 19.49 -5.48
C HIS A 39 -14.84 18.67 -4.20
N GLY A 40 -15.36 19.06 -3.04
CA GLY A 40 -15.16 18.32 -1.78
C GLY A 40 -15.84 16.95 -1.74
N ASP A 41 -17.02 16.81 -2.37
CA ASP A 41 -17.71 15.53 -2.48
C ASP A 41 -16.99 14.60 -3.45
N ILE A 42 -16.47 15.16 -4.56
CA ILE A 42 -15.66 14.41 -5.53
C ILE A 42 -14.35 13.94 -4.89
N GLU A 43 -13.66 14.80 -4.13
CA GLU A 43 -12.44 14.43 -3.40
C GLU A 43 -12.70 13.30 -2.40
N SER A 44 -13.80 13.39 -1.63
CA SER A 44 -14.19 12.36 -0.65
C SER A 44 -14.50 11.02 -1.33
N LEU A 45 -15.17 11.06 -2.49
CA LEU A 45 -15.44 9.87 -3.29
C LEU A 45 -14.14 9.24 -3.81
N ILE A 46 -13.25 10.04 -4.39
CA ILE A 46 -11.96 9.58 -4.92
C ILE A 46 -11.09 9.00 -3.80
N GLU A 47 -11.01 9.66 -2.64
CA GLU A 47 -10.23 9.17 -1.51
C GLU A 47 -10.74 7.80 -1.06
N LYS A 48 -12.05 7.69 -0.78
CA LYS A 48 -12.65 6.46 -0.25
C LYS A 48 -12.56 5.31 -1.23
N GLU A 49 -13.02 5.53 -2.46
CA GLU A 49 -13.12 4.46 -3.46
C GLU A 49 -11.77 4.16 -4.11
N GLY A 50 -10.89 5.16 -4.20
CA GLY A 50 -9.48 4.98 -4.58
C GLY A 50 -8.71 4.16 -3.55
N ASN A 51 -8.94 4.39 -2.26
CA ASN A 51 -8.34 3.56 -1.21
C ASN A 51 -8.79 2.10 -1.34
N GLU A 52 -10.05 1.84 -1.68
CA GLU A 52 -10.53 0.49 -1.96
C GLU A 52 -9.85 -0.15 -3.18
N VAL A 53 -9.53 0.61 -4.24
CA VAL A 53 -8.70 0.12 -5.35
C VAL A 53 -7.31 -0.29 -4.83
N LEU A 54 -6.66 0.57 -4.03
CA LEU A 54 -5.33 0.28 -3.46
C LEU A 54 -5.35 -0.95 -2.55
N ARG A 55 -6.40 -1.11 -1.74
CA ARG A 55 -6.60 -2.30 -0.90
C ARG A 55 -6.71 -3.57 -1.72
N ARG A 56 -7.43 -3.53 -2.84
CA ARG A 56 -7.56 -4.68 -3.76
C ARG A 56 -6.27 -4.98 -4.52
N LEU A 57 -5.48 -3.97 -4.87
CA LEU A 57 -4.13 -4.18 -5.42
C LEU A 57 -3.23 -4.91 -4.43
N MET A 58 -3.26 -4.51 -3.15
CA MET A 58 -2.54 -5.19 -2.08
C MET A 58 -3.00 -6.65 -1.92
N GLN A 59 -4.31 -6.89 -1.98
CA GLN A 59 -4.89 -8.23 -1.95
C GLN A 59 -4.38 -9.09 -3.13
N GLY A 60 -4.41 -8.56 -4.35
CA GLY A 60 -3.93 -9.26 -5.56
C GLY A 60 -2.44 -9.54 -5.51
N HIS A 61 -1.63 -8.60 -5.01
CA HIS A 61 -0.19 -8.81 -4.84
C HIS A 61 0.12 -9.97 -3.88
N LEU A 62 -0.57 -10.03 -2.75
CA LEU A 62 -0.39 -11.11 -1.77
C LEU A 62 -0.91 -12.45 -2.31
N ALA A 63 -1.98 -12.44 -3.09
CA ALA A 63 -2.51 -13.63 -3.73
C ALA A 63 -1.57 -14.17 -4.81
N GLN A 64 -0.99 -13.30 -5.65
CA GLN A 64 0.06 -13.67 -6.61
C GLN A 64 1.28 -14.26 -5.91
N ARG A 65 1.74 -13.66 -4.79
CA ARG A 65 2.84 -14.22 -4.00
C ARG A 65 2.49 -15.58 -3.42
N ALA A 66 1.26 -15.78 -2.95
CA ALA A 66 0.79 -17.06 -2.43
C ALA A 66 0.68 -18.12 -3.55
N ALA A 67 0.26 -17.74 -4.75
CA ALA A 67 0.18 -18.63 -5.91
C ALA A 67 1.58 -19.07 -6.38
N ASN A 68 2.57 -18.20 -6.22
CA ASN A 68 3.98 -18.47 -6.50
C ASN A 68 4.72 -19.13 -5.33
N GLU A 69 4.07 -19.36 -4.19
CA GLU A 69 4.70 -20.01 -3.03
C GLU A 69 4.91 -21.49 -3.34
N GLU A 70 6.14 -21.86 -3.68
CA GLU A 70 6.53 -23.24 -3.86
C GLU A 70 6.64 -23.96 -2.51
N ARG A 71 6.25 -25.24 -2.51
CA ARG A 71 6.39 -26.08 -1.31
C ARG A 71 7.88 -26.31 -1.05
N ALA A 72 8.44 -25.62 -0.07
CA ALA A 72 9.75 -25.94 0.48
C ALA A 72 9.77 -27.34 1.11
N GLU A 73 10.82 -28.11 0.81
CA GLU A 73 11.12 -29.38 1.47
C GLU A 73 12.02 -29.18 2.69
N GLY A 74 11.87 -30.02 3.71
CA GLY A 74 12.78 -30.02 4.87
C GLY A 74 12.73 -28.76 5.73
N VAL A 75 11.60 -28.03 5.74
CA VAL A 75 11.42 -26.83 6.57
C VAL A 75 11.69 -27.17 8.03
N LYS A 76 12.73 -26.55 8.59
CA LYS A 76 13.08 -26.62 10.01
C LYS A 76 12.54 -25.40 10.72
N GLY A 77 12.02 -25.58 11.93
CA GLY A 77 11.76 -24.43 12.80
C GLY A 77 12.98 -24.08 13.63
N ASP A 78 12.78 -23.12 14.51
CA ASP A 78 13.82 -22.63 15.43
C ASP A 78 14.36 -23.73 16.37
N ASP A 79 13.57 -24.78 16.55
CA ASP A 79 13.91 -26.00 17.28
C ASP A 79 14.79 -26.99 16.50
N GLY A 80 15.18 -26.64 15.26
CA GLY A 80 16.01 -27.47 14.38
C GLY A 80 15.33 -28.71 13.81
N LYS A 81 14.08 -28.99 14.20
CA LYS A 81 13.30 -30.17 13.78
C LYS A 81 12.54 -29.91 12.48
N GLN A 82 12.54 -30.92 11.62
CA GLN A 82 11.85 -30.88 10.34
C GLN A 82 10.32 -30.99 10.49
N ARG A 83 9.61 -30.23 9.67
CA ARG A 83 8.15 -30.19 9.59
C ARG A 83 7.70 -30.78 8.26
N ASN A 84 7.24 -32.03 8.31
CA ASN A 84 6.91 -32.80 7.11
C ASN A 84 5.49 -32.57 6.60
N HIS A 85 4.63 -31.97 7.42
CA HIS A 85 3.24 -31.72 7.08
C HIS A 85 3.05 -30.27 6.62
N CYS A 86 2.45 -30.07 5.45
CA CYS A 86 2.23 -28.76 4.84
C CYS A 86 0.73 -28.58 4.52
N ARG A 87 0.15 -27.43 4.89
CA ARG A 87 -1.23 -27.05 4.56
C ARG A 87 -1.33 -25.56 4.25
N SER A 88 -2.21 -25.20 3.32
CA SER A 88 -2.58 -23.81 3.07
C SER A 88 -3.37 -23.25 4.27
N ARG A 89 -3.03 -22.03 4.69
CA ARG A 89 -3.68 -21.27 5.76
C ARG A 89 -3.87 -19.82 5.35
N THR A 90 -4.93 -19.20 5.88
CA THR A 90 -5.22 -17.78 5.65
C THR A 90 -5.07 -16.99 6.96
N ARG A 91 -4.57 -15.76 6.89
CA ARG A 91 -4.63 -14.77 7.99
C ARG A 91 -5.15 -13.45 7.46
N ALA A 92 -5.79 -12.67 8.33
CA ALA A 92 -6.00 -11.26 8.05
C ALA A 92 -4.71 -10.47 8.31
N LEU A 93 -4.47 -9.46 7.49
CA LEU A 93 -3.38 -8.49 7.62
C LEU A 93 -3.98 -7.09 7.58
N GLU A 94 -3.68 -6.29 8.59
CA GLU A 94 -3.96 -4.85 8.59
C GLU A 94 -2.90 -4.15 7.74
N THR A 95 -3.34 -3.38 6.75
CA THR A 95 -2.45 -2.57 5.91
C THR A 95 -2.87 -1.11 5.97
N LEU A 96 -2.05 -0.22 5.41
CA LEU A 96 -2.39 1.21 5.29
C LEU A 96 -3.68 1.44 4.48
N PHE A 97 -4.02 0.50 3.59
CA PHE A 97 -5.22 0.55 2.74
C PHE A 97 -6.39 -0.23 3.37
N GLY A 98 -6.26 -0.66 4.62
CA GLY A 98 -7.23 -1.48 5.33
C GLY A 98 -6.90 -2.97 5.34
N GLN A 99 -7.87 -3.78 5.74
CA GLN A 99 -7.68 -5.21 5.98
C GLN A 99 -7.65 -6.02 4.67
N VAL A 100 -6.67 -6.91 4.56
CA VAL A 100 -6.53 -7.87 3.45
C VAL A 100 -6.33 -9.29 3.99
N GLN A 101 -6.54 -10.30 3.14
CA GLN A 101 -6.32 -11.71 3.47
C GLN A 101 -5.05 -12.23 2.81
N VAL A 102 -4.19 -12.88 3.60
CA VAL A 102 -2.96 -13.51 3.12
C VAL A 102 -3.12 -15.02 3.19
N ARG A 103 -3.06 -15.68 2.03
CA ARG A 103 -2.94 -17.14 1.92
C ARG A 103 -1.45 -17.51 1.98
N ARG A 104 -1.10 -18.55 2.71
CA ARG A 104 0.29 -19.01 2.88
C ARG A 104 0.37 -20.49 3.20
N LEU A 105 1.53 -21.11 2.98
CA LEU A 105 1.80 -22.48 3.39
C LEU A 105 2.30 -22.53 4.84
N GLY A 106 1.57 -23.28 5.67
CA GLY A 106 1.95 -23.59 7.04
C GLY A 106 2.57 -24.98 7.13
N TYR A 107 3.79 -25.03 7.66
CA TYR A 107 4.52 -26.27 7.91
C TYR A 107 4.38 -26.67 9.38
N SER A 108 4.01 -27.91 9.67
CA SER A 108 3.86 -28.42 11.03
C SER A 108 4.50 -29.81 11.18
N GLY A 109 4.79 -30.18 12.42
CA GLY A 109 5.26 -31.52 12.80
C GLY A 109 4.42 -32.07 13.95
N LYS A 110 4.56 -33.37 14.24
CA LYS A 110 3.89 -33.98 15.40
C LYS A 110 4.38 -33.26 16.67
N GLU A 111 3.45 -32.62 17.39
CA GLU A 111 3.73 -31.83 18.60
C GLU A 111 4.63 -30.59 18.39
N LEU A 112 4.82 -30.15 17.13
CA LEU A 112 5.62 -28.96 16.81
C LEU A 112 4.76 -27.81 16.31
N GLY A 113 5.02 -26.60 16.82
CA GLY A 113 4.33 -25.37 16.39
C GLY A 113 4.52 -25.10 14.88
N SER A 114 3.53 -24.49 14.23
CA SER A 114 3.60 -24.23 12.79
C SER A 114 4.62 -23.16 12.42
N VAL A 115 5.34 -23.34 11.31
CA VAL A 115 6.24 -22.35 10.72
C VAL A 115 5.64 -21.86 9.40
N PHE A 116 5.75 -20.56 9.16
CA PHE A 116 5.20 -19.88 7.98
C PHE A 116 6.33 -19.12 7.28
N PRO A 117 7.03 -19.75 6.32
CA PRO A 117 8.16 -19.12 5.63
C PRO A 117 7.80 -17.77 4.99
N MET A 118 6.59 -17.65 4.46
CA MET A 118 6.08 -16.40 3.87
C MET A 118 5.96 -15.25 4.88
N ASP A 119 5.61 -15.53 6.14
CA ASP A 119 5.49 -14.49 7.18
C ASP A 119 6.88 -13.88 7.50
N ALA A 120 7.94 -14.70 7.47
CA ALA A 120 9.31 -14.25 7.67
C ALA A 120 9.81 -13.38 6.50
N GLN A 121 9.49 -13.74 5.26
CA GLN A 121 9.86 -12.94 4.07
C GLN A 121 9.13 -11.59 4.03
N LEU A 122 7.91 -11.53 4.57
CA LEU A 122 7.11 -10.32 4.64
C LEU A 122 7.38 -9.49 5.91
N ASN A 123 8.30 -9.93 6.78
CA ASN A 123 8.57 -9.35 8.10
C ASN A 123 7.26 -9.08 8.88
N LEU A 124 6.30 -10.00 8.76
CA LEU A 124 5.01 -9.83 9.39
C LEU A 124 5.12 -10.25 10.85
N PRO A 125 4.76 -9.39 11.82
CA PRO A 125 4.66 -9.84 13.20
C PRO A 125 3.68 -11.01 13.29
N MET A 126 3.93 -11.89 14.27
CA MET A 126 3.02 -12.99 14.66
C MET A 126 1.65 -12.45 15.13
N SER A 127 1.58 -11.16 15.50
CA SER A 127 0.36 -10.44 15.88
C SER A 127 -0.10 -9.43 14.80
N ARG A 128 -1.35 -9.00 14.91
CA ARG A 128 -2.05 -8.05 14.02
C ARG A 128 -1.52 -6.62 14.22
N VAL A 129 -0.31 -6.33 13.76
CA VAL A 129 0.25 -4.96 13.85
C VAL A 129 0.63 -4.47 12.47
N ILE A 130 0.29 -3.20 12.20
CA ILE A 130 0.73 -2.46 11.02
C ILE A 130 2.23 -2.23 11.17
N THR A 131 3.06 -2.83 10.31
CA THR A 131 4.50 -2.55 10.27
C THR A 131 4.71 -1.23 9.55
N THR A 132 4.45 -0.12 10.24
CA THR A 132 4.97 1.18 9.81
C THR A 132 6.47 1.16 10.08
N VAL A 133 7.26 0.84 9.06
CA VAL A 133 8.70 1.12 9.09
C VAL A 133 8.85 2.65 9.07
N PHE A 134 8.88 3.27 10.24
CA PHE A 134 9.50 4.59 10.37
C PHE A 134 11.01 4.39 10.26
N ALA A 135 11.50 4.14 9.04
CA ALA A 135 12.89 4.41 8.71
C ALA A 135 13.04 5.92 8.53
N THR A 136 12.81 6.71 9.58
CA THR A 136 13.39 8.04 9.63
C THR A 136 14.86 7.82 9.91
N SER A 137 15.67 8.06 8.89
CA SER A 137 17.11 8.21 9.05
C SER A 137 17.37 9.10 10.25
N THR A 138 18.04 8.56 11.26
CA THR A 138 18.63 9.37 12.32
C THR A 138 19.77 10.13 11.67
N VAL A 139 19.47 11.30 11.11
CA VAL A 139 20.50 12.29 10.80
C VAL A 139 20.89 12.90 12.14
N PRO A 140 22.13 12.73 12.63
CA PRO A 140 22.54 13.34 13.87
C PRO A 140 22.39 14.87 13.75
N ARG A 141 21.67 15.42 14.74
CA ARG A 141 21.44 16.84 14.97
C ARG A 141 22.78 17.57 15.02
N SER A 142 23.19 18.16 13.90
CA SER A 142 24.29 19.11 13.85
C SER A 142 23.90 20.31 14.72
N THR A 143 24.78 20.63 15.65
CA THR A 143 24.68 21.70 16.63
C THR A 143 24.57 23.05 15.94
N ARG A 144 23.57 23.83 16.32
CA ARG A 144 23.38 25.22 15.92
C ARG A 144 24.41 26.10 16.67
N PRO A 145 25.20 26.96 16.00
CA PRO A 145 25.68 28.18 16.64
C PRO A 145 24.69 29.33 16.36
N THR A 146 24.37 30.08 17.41
CA THR A 146 23.54 31.30 17.39
C THR A 146 24.39 32.55 17.04
N PRO A 147 23.81 33.75 16.95
CA PRO A 147 23.74 34.54 15.72
C PRO A 147 24.83 35.64 15.66
N THR A 148 25.12 36.16 14.47
CA THR A 148 25.76 37.48 14.34
C THR A 148 24.96 38.32 13.36
N SER A 149 24.58 39.49 13.85
CA SER A 149 23.75 40.50 13.22
C SER A 149 24.23 40.88 11.83
N ARG A 150 23.31 40.92 10.86
CA ARG A 150 23.37 41.86 9.74
C ARG A 150 21.96 42.22 9.32
N SER A 151 21.62 43.47 9.60
CA SER A 151 20.41 44.18 9.18
C SER A 151 20.30 44.21 7.65
N ILE A 152 19.16 43.74 7.12
CA ILE A 152 18.73 44.05 5.76
C ILE A 152 17.36 44.69 5.89
N SER A 153 17.34 46.00 5.69
CA SER A 153 16.16 46.84 5.57
C SER A 153 15.44 46.53 4.25
N TRP A 154 14.14 46.25 4.30
CA TRP A 154 13.27 46.40 3.14
C TRP A 154 12.36 47.60 3.41
N SER A 155 12.48 48.62 2.56
CA SER A 155 11.60 49.79 2.57
C SER A 155 10.31 49.41 1.86
N THR A 156 9.18 49.57 2.54
CA THR A 156 7.86 49.51 1.92
C THR A 156 7.62 50.85 1.25
N ASP A 157 7.38 50.86 -0.06
CA ASP A 157 6.75 52.01 -0.70
C ASP A 157 5.42 51.52 -1.28
N GLU A 158 4.34 51.85 -0.57
CA GLU A 158 2.99 51.87 -1.13
C GLU A 158 2.98 52.80 -2.34
N HIS A 159 2.24 52.45 -3.39
CA HIS A 159 1.32 53.39 -4.05
C HIS A 159 0.35 52.59 -4.94
N HIS A 160 -0.90 52.52 -4.49
CA HIS A 160 -2.07 52.18 -5.30
C HIS A 160 -2.43 53.41 -6.16
N PRO A 161 -2.95 53.27 -7.40
CA PRO A 161 -4.41 53.27 -7.48
C PRO A 161 -5.06 52.44 -8.62
N LYS A 162 -6.33 52.15 -8.32
CA LYS A 162 -7.44 51.53 -9.06
C LYS A 162 -7.43 51.54 -10.60
N GLY A 163 -7.72 50.36 -11.17
CA GLY A 163 -8.30 50.19 -12.51
C GLY A 163 -9.30 49.03 -12.51
N LYS A 164 -10.56 49.31 -12.85
CA LYS A 164 -11.64 48.33 -13.00
C LYS A 164 -11.41 47.53 -14.29
N SER A 165 -11.54 46.21 -14.26
CA SER A 165 -11.73 45.40 -15.48
C SER A 165 -12.80 44.35 -15.26
N THR A 166 -13.98 44.64 -15.80
CA THR A 166 -15.08 43.71 -16.06
C THR A 166 -14.65 42.74 -17.15
N ILE A 167 -14.87 41.44 -16.98
CA ILE A 167 -14.80 40.46 -18.06
C ILE A 167 -16.15 39.75 -18.11
N SER A 168 -16.92 40.02 -19.18
CA SER A 168 -18.01 39.16 -19.64
C SER A 168 -17.44 38.23 -20.71
N VAL A 169 -17.77 36.95 -20.66
CA VAL A 169 -17.56 36.03 -21.79
C VAL A 169 -18.93 35.56 -22.22
N GLY A 170 -19.24 35.78 -23.51
CA GLY A 170 -20.40 35.23 -24.20
C GLY A 170 -20.05 33.96 -24.95
#